data_AF-A0A1L9AWD4-F1
#
_entry.id   AF-A0A1L9AWD4-F1
#
_cell.length_a   1.000
_cell.length_b   1.000
_cell.length_c   1.000
_cell.angle_alpha   90.00
_cell.angle_beta   90.00
_cell.angle_gamma   90.00
#
_symmetry.space_group_name_H-M   'P 1'
#
loop_
_entity.id
_entity.type
_entity.pdbx_description
1 polymer ?
#
loop_
_entity_poly.entity_id
_entity_poly.type
_entity_poly.pdbx_seq_one_letter_code
_entity_poly.pdbx_strand_id
1 'polypeptide(L)'
;MASRWDHLFEAKPVPMMDHLLEEVARLLAKDLRQWPPPVQEIDLDTGGQFAPLFTEPTPRPAEAVYEEALRLSRWELERELDAYDDYMRNKRYLERGLAPTDRLPLLLLNRWVVDQMLGLGEATEGRVNRRLMLRCLERLEAHRRRVIIPPA
;
A
#
# COMPACT_ATOMS: atom_id res chain seq x y z
N MET A 1 39.54 13.30 13.70
CA MET A 1 38.37 12.41 13.83
C MET A 1 37.27 13.04 13.01
N ALA A 2 36.77 12.37 11.97
CA ALA A 2 35.65 12.88 11.19
C ALA A 2 34.44 13.01 12.12
N SER A 3 33.87 14.21 12.19
CA SER A 3 32.68 14.49 12.95
C SER A 3 31.50 13.75 12.31
N ARG A 4 30.51 13.36 13.12
CA ARG A 4 29.22 12.84 12.61
C ARG A 4 28.55 13.77 11.58
N TRP A 5 28.91 15.06 11.63
CA TRP A 5 28.41 16.10 10.74
C TRP A 5 29.14 16.14 9.39
N ASP A 6 30.42 15.73 9.34
CA ASP A 6 31.21 15.71 8.09
C ASP A 6 30.65 14.67 7.12
N HIS A 7 30.24 13.51 7.64
CA HIS A 7 29.60 12.45 6.85
C HIS A 7 28.26 12.88 6.23
N LEU A 8 27.51 13.77 6.89
CA LEU A 8 26.24 14.29 6.35
C LEU A 8 26.48 15.34 5.26
N PHE A 9 27.56 16.13 5.40
CA PHE A 9 27.95 17.12 4.41
C PHE A 9 28.52 16.48 3.13
N GLU A 10 29.22 15.36 3.27
CA GLU A 10 29.75 14.56 2.16
C GLU A 10 28.68 13.68 1.48
N ALA A 11 27.52 13.51 2.10
CA ALA A 11 26.44 12.73 1.53
C ALA A 11 25.90 13.39 0.25
N LYS A 12 25.67 12.58 -0.79
CA LYS A 12 25.11 13.08 -2.04
C LYS A 12 23.69 13.64 -1.79
N PRO A 13 23.32 14.79 -2.40
CA PRO A 13 21.96 15.29 -2.35
C PRO A 13 20.97 14.23 -2.82
N VAL A 14 19.93 13.99 -2.03
CA VAL A 14 18.83 13.10 -2.43
C VAL A 14 17.98 13.85 -3.46
N PRO A 15 17.70 13.25 -4.64
CA PRO A 15 16.78 13.87 -5.60
C PRO A 15 15.43 14.15 -4.94
N MET A 16 14.85 15.33 -5.19
CA MET A 16 13.57 15.73 -4.58
C MET A 16 12.46 14.69 -4.79
N MET A 17 12.43 14.06 -5.97
CA MET A 17 11.48 12.98 -6.26
C MET A 17 11.70 11.76 -5.36
N ASP A 18 12.94 11.37 -5.11
CA ASP A 18 13.22 10.27 -4.20
C ASP A 18 12.82 10.61 -2.77
N HIS A 19 13.04 11.83 -2.31
CA HIS A 19 12.55 12.22 -0.98
C HIS A 19 11.01 12.22 -0.91
N LEU A 20 10.33 12.75 -1.93
CA LEU A 20 8.86 12.74 -2.02
C LEU A 20 8.31 11.31 -1.92
N LEU A 21 8.83 10.37 -2.72
CA LEU A 21 8.35 8.98 -2.70
C LEU A 21 8.59 8.31 -1.35
N GLU A 22 9.68 8.65 -0.64
CA GLU A 22 9.94 8.13 0.70
C GLU A 22 8.93 8.66 1.72
N GLU A 23 8.66 9.96 1.69
CA GLU A 23 7.69 10.58 2.60
C GLU A 23 6.26 10.09 2.34
N VAL A 24 5.86 9.95 1.09
CA VAL A 24 4.56 9.35 0.74
C VAL A 24 4.48 7.91 1.27
N ALA A 25 5.48 7.07 0.99
CA ALA A 25 5.49 5.69 1.48
C ALA A 25 5.41 5.61 3.00
N ARG A 26 6.08 6.51 3.72
CA ARG A 26 6.04 6.62 5.18
C ARG A 26 4.66 7.01 5.70
N LEU A 27 3.98 7.94 5.04
CA LEU A 27 2.61 8.36 5.38
C LEU A 27 1.61 7.23 5.14
N LEU A 28 1.64 6.59 3.96
CA LEU A 28 0.78 5.46 3.64
C LEU A 28 1.00 4.28 4.61
N ALA A 29 2.26 4.01 4.99
CA ALA A 29 2.56 2.98 5.97
C ALA A 29 1.98 3.29 7.35
N LYS A 30 1.95 4.57 7.75
CA LYS A 30 1.31 5.03 8.98
C LYS A 30 -0.21 4.84 8.91
N ASP A 31 -0.83 5.19 7.79
CA ASP A 31 -2.28 5.05 7.60
C ASP A 31 -2.71 3.58 7.62
N LEU A 32 -1.92 2.69 7.01
CA LEU A 32 -2.14 1.24 7.07
C LEU A 32 -1.90 0.64 8.46
N ARG A 33 -1.46 1.41 9.46
CA ARG A 33 -1.50 0.97 10.87
C ARG A 33 -2.89 1.11 11.48
N GLN A 34 -3.78 1.89 10.87
CA GLN A 34 -5.17 2.01 11.29
C GLN A 34 -6.03 0.99 10.54
N TRP A 35 -7.09 0.50 11.20
CA TRP A 35 -8.05 -0.40 10.58
C TRP A 35 -9.49 0.08 10.86
N PRO A 36 -10.32 0.19 9.81
CA PRO A 36 -9.95 0.25 8.39
C PRO A 36 -8.99 1.42 8.06
N PRO A 37 -8.29 1.42 6.91
CA PRO A 37 -7.50 2.59 6.51
C PRO A 37 -8.40 3.82 6.29
N PRO A 38 -7.89 5.04 6.50
CA PRO A 38 -8.68 6.26 6.37
C PRO A 38 -9.14 6.46 4.93
N VAL A 39 -10.44 6.73 4.75
CA VAL A 39 -11.06 7.08 3.46
C VAL A 39 -11.65 8.48 3.57
N GLN A 40 -11.58 9.28 2.50
CA GLN A 40 -12.08 10.66 2.52
C GLN A 40 -13.61 10.68 2.55
N GLU A 41 -14.26 9.89 1.69
CA GLU A 41 -15.71 9.69 1.68
C GLU A 41 -16.02 8.24 1.30
N ILE A 42 -16.98 7.61 1.99
CA ILE A 42 -17.54 6.33 1.57
C ILE A 42 -18.64 6.66 0.58
N ASP A 43 -18.32 6.60 -0.70
CA ASP A 43 -19.35 6.56 -1.73
C ASP A 43 -20.11 5.23 -1.60
N LEU A 44 -21.35 5.29 -1.10
CA LEU A 44 -22.21 4.13 -0.91
C LEU A 44 -22.62 3.49 -2.25
N ASP A 45 -22.56 4.22 -3.36
CA ASP A 45 -22.91 3.72 -4.70
C ASP A 45 -21.77 2.87 -5.30
N THR A 46 -20.50 3.27 -5.11
CA THR A 46 -19.32 2.56 -5.66
C THR A 46 -18.60 1.67 -4.63
N GLY A 47 -18.88 1.86 -3.34
CA GLY A 47 -18.18 1.24 -2.21
C GLY A 47 -19.07 0.43 -1.27
N GLY A 48 -20.37 0.32 -1.55
CA GLY A 48 -21.35 -0.32 -0.64
C GLY A 48 -20.98 -1.73 -0.18
N GLN A 49 -20.26 -2.51 -1.01
CA GLN A 49 -19.78 -3.84 -0.62
C GLN A 49 -18.79 -3.82 0.57
N PHE A 50 -18.07 -2.71 0.77
CA PHE A 50 -17.13 -2.52 1.88
C PHE A 50 -17.78 -1.92 3.12
N ALA A 51 -19.03 -1.42 3.02
CA ALA A 51 -19.73 -0.79 4.14
C ALA A 51 -19.68 -1.61 5.45
N PRO A 52 -19.81 -2.96 5.45
CA PRO A 52 -19.69 -3.75 6.66
C PRO A 52 -18.36 -3.57 7.42
N LEU A 53 -17.26 -3.28 6.72
CA LEU A 53 -15.95 -3.05 7.35
C LEU A 53 -15.90 -1.75 8.15
N PHE A 54 -16.76 -0.77 7.83
CA PHE A 54 -16.80 0.55 8.45
C PHE A 54 -17.97 0.72 9.42
N THR A 55 -19.06 -0.03 9.25
CA THR A 55 -20.26 0.06 10.11
C THR A 55 -20.21 -0.87 11.31
N GLU A 56 -19.45 -1.96 11.23
CA GLU A 56 -19.31 -2.94 12.29
C GLU A 56 -17.87 -2.97 12.83
N PRO A 57 -17.68 -3.23 14.14
CA PRO A 57 -16.34 -3.42 14.70
C PRO A 57 -15.72 -4.70 14.11
N THR A 58 -14.95 -4.54 13.05
CA THR A 58 -14.20 -5.63 12.41
C THR A 58 -12.79 -5.70 12.97
N PRO A 59 -12.29 -6.90 13.30
CA PRO A 59 -10.90 -7.04 13.72
C PRO A 59 -9.97 -6.70 12.56
N ARG A 60 -8.81 -6.12 12.89
CA ARG A 60 -7.75 -5.89 11.92
C ARG A 60 -7.36 -7.23 11.28
N PRO A 61 -7.25 -7.31 9.94
CA PRO A 61 -6.87 -8.54 9.25
C PRO A 61 -5.40 -8.90 9.56
N ALA A 62 -5.09 -10.18 9.38
CA ALA A 62 -3.73 -10.68 9.53
C ALA A 62 -2.76 -10.03 8.52
N GLU A 63 -1.47 -10.02 8.84
CA GLU A 63 -0.45 -9.37 8.00
C GLU A 63 -0.40 -9.95 6.58
N ALA A 64 -0.61 -11.26 6.43
CA ALA A 64 -0.69 -11.92 5.12
C ALA A 64 -1.71 -11.24 4.19
N VAL A 65 -2.82 -10.72 4.73
CA VAL A 65 -3.82 -10.02 3.92
C VAL A 65 -3.27 -8.75 3.29
N TYR A 66 -2.47 -7.98 4.04
CA TYR A 66 -1.83 -6.79 3.50
C TYR A 66 -0.74 -7.14 2.50
N GLU A 67 0.05 -8.19 2.73
CA GLU A 67 1.06 -8.65 1.76
C GLU A 67 0.44 -9.05 0.42
N GLU A 68 -0.66 -9.79 0.47
CA GLU A 68 -1.40 -10.18 -0.73
C GLU A 68 -2.09 -8.97 -1.37
N ALA A 69 -2.65 -8.03 -0.60
CA ALA A 69 -3.22 -6.80 -1.13
C ALA A 69 -2.19 -5.95 -1.89
N LEU A 70 -0.98 -5.79 -1.34
CA LEU A 70 0.10 -5.04 -2.00
C LEU A 70 0.57 -5.74 -3.28
N ARG A 71 0.53 -7.08 -3.33
CA ARG A 71 0.77 -7.82 -4.58
C ARG A 71 -0.30 -7.53 -5.63
N LEU A 72 -1.57 -7.57 -5.24
CA LEU A 72 -2.67 -7.24 -6.15
C LEU A 72 -2.54 -5.80 -6.70
N SER A 73 -2.24 -4.84 -5.83
CA SER A 73 -2.01 -3.44 -6.23
C SER A 73 -0.84 -3.30 -7.19
N ARG A 74 0.23 -4.11 -7.04
CA ARG A 74 1.35 -4.13 -7.99
C ARG A 74 0.88 -4.57 -9.38
N TRP A 75 0.18 -5.69 -9.49
CA TRP A 75 -0.33 -6.18 -10.78
C TRP A 75 -1.26 -5.16 -11.44
N GLU A 76 -2.15 -4.54 -10.67
CA GLU A 76 -3.07 -3.54 -11.19
C GLU A 76 -2.33 -2.30 -11.71
N LEU A 77 -1.35 -1.80 -10.96
CA LEU A 77 -0.50 -0.70 -11.39
C LEU A 77 0.33 -1.07 -12.62
N GLU A 78 0.88 -2.29 -12.70
CA GLU A 78 1.62 -2.82 -13.86
C GLU A 78 0.72 -3.11 -15.06
N ARG A 79 -0.59 -3.18 -14.87
CA ARG A 79 -1.60 -3.64 -15.84
C ARG A 79 -1.50 -5.14 -16.19
N GLU A 80 -0.99 -5.94 -15.26
CA GLU A 80 -0.95 -7.41 -15.33
C GLU A 80 -2.34 -7.99 -14.96
N LEU A 81 -3.36 -7.63 -15.74
CA LEU A 81 -4.76 -7.96 -15.45
C LEU A 81 -5.02 -9.47 -15.49
N ASP A 82 -4.31 -10.21 -16.35
CA ASP A 82 -4.44 -11.67 -16.43
C ASP A 82 -3.98 -12.36 -15.14
N ALA A 83 -2.89 -11.87 -14.52
CA ALA A 83 -2.40 -12.39 -13.26
C ALA A 83 -3.36 -12.07 -12.11
N TYR A 84 -3.90 -10.84 -12.09
CA TYR A 84 -4.91 -10.44 -11.12
C TYR A 84 -6.18 -11.31 -11.24
N ASP A 85 -6.70 -11.46 -12.45
CA ASP A 85 -7.92 -12.22 -12.74
C ASP A 85 -7.76 -13.70 -12.41
N ASP A 86 -6.65 -14.32 -12.82
CA ASP A 86 -6.34 -15.71 -12.50
C ASP A 86 -6.27 -15.92 -10.98
N TYR A 87 -5.61 -15.01 -10.25
CA TYR A 87 -5.50 -15.08 -8.80
C TYR A 87 -6.86 -15.02 -8.11
N MET A 88 -7.70 -14.06 -8.50
CA MET A 88 -9.01 -13.84 -7.88
C MET A 88 -10.02 -14.94 -8.26
N ARG A 89 -10.03 -15.36 -9.54
CA ARG A 89 -10.93 -16.40 -10.06
C ARG A 89 -10.66 -17.74 -9.42
N ASN A 90 -9.38 -18.11 -9.26
CA ASN A 90 -8.97 -19.39 -8.68
C ASN A 90 -8.82 -19.34 -7.16
N LYS A 91 -9.17 -18.21 -6.52
CA LYS A 91 -9.08 -18.01 -5.06
C LYS A 91 -7.70 -18.35 -4.49
N ARG A 92 -6.62 -18.01 -5.23
CA ARG A 92 -5.24 -18.33 -4.85
C ARG A 92 -4.83 -17.74 -3.51
N TYR A 93 -5.51 -16.71 -3.02
CA TYR A 93 -5.34 -16.18 -1.67
C TYR A 93 -5.50 -17.25 -0.57
N LEU A 94 -6.36 -18.25 -0.77
CA LEU A 94 -6.51 -19.37 0.17
C LEU A 94 -5.24 -20.23 0.24
N GLU A 95 -4.59 -20.45 -0.91
CA GLU A 95 -3.30 -21.17 -1.01
C GLU A 95 -2.16 -20.39 -0.34
N ARG A 96 -2.36 -19.07 -0.18
CA ARG A 96 -1.43 -18.15 0.49
C ARG A 96 -1.69 -18.01 1.99
N GLY A 97 -2.62 -18.79 2.54
CA GLY A 97 -2.92 -18.85 3.97
C GLY A 97 -3.98 -17.86 4.45
N LEU A 98 -4.68 -17.17 3.54
CA LEU A 98 -5.81 -16.32 3.92
C LEU A 98 -7.05 -17.16 4.20
N ALA A 99 -7.86 -16.69 5.16
CA ALA A 99 -9.18 -17.27 5.40
C ALA A 99 -10.18 -16.78 4.35
N PRO A 100 -11.28 -17.52 4.09
CA PRO A 100 -12.35 -17.07 3.19
C PRO A 100 -12.95 -15.71 3.59
N THR A 101 -12.96 -15.39 4.89
CA THR A 101 -13.42 -14.13 5.46
C THR A 101 -12.51 -12.94 5.12
N ASP A 102 -11.25 -13.18 4.74
CA ASP A 102 -10.27 -12.13 4.46
C ASP A 102 -10.44 -11.52 3.07
N ARG A 103 -11.31 -12.08 2.22
CA ARG A 103 -11.51 -11.60 0.85
C ARG A 103 -11.96 -10.13 0.80
N LEU A 104 -12.86 -9.73 1.69
CA LEU A 104 -13.37 -8.34 1.69
C LEU A 104 -12.30 -7.34 2.17
N PRO A 105 -11.59 -7.60 3.29
CA PRO A 105 -10.41 -6.83 3.67
C PRO A 105 -9.32 -6.74 2.60
N LEU A 106 -9.03 -7.87 1.91
CA LEU A 106 -8.06 -7.93 0.82
C LEU A 106 -8.41 -6.95 -0.31
N LEU A 107 -9.66 -6.97 -0.76
CA LEU A 107 -10.15 -6.10 -1.84
C LEU A 107 -10.18 -4.62 -1.42
N LEU A 108 -10.54 -4.33 -0.16
CA LEU A 108 -10.51 -2.96 0.35
C LEU A 108 -9.08 -2.41 0.33
N LEU A 109 -8.11 -3.18 0.82
CA LEU A 109 -6.71 -2.77 0.88
C LEU A 109 -6.11 -2.60 -0.51
N ASN A 110 -6.37 -3.51 -1.45
CA ASN A 110 -5.91 -3.39 -2.83
C ASN A 110 -6.42 -2.09 -3.46
N ARG A 111 -7.75 -1.86 -3.40
CA ARG A 111 -8.37 -0.65 -3.93
C ARG A 111 -7.81 0.61 -3.29
N TRP A 112 -7.76 0.64 -1.96
CA TRP A 112 -7.25 1.80 -1.22
C TRP A 112 -5.84 2.16 -1.66
N VAL A 113 -4.93 1.18 -1.76
CA VAL A 113 -3.54 1.44 -2.18
C VAL A 113 -3.48 1.97 -3.62
N VAL A 114 -4.26 1.40 -4.54
CA VAL A 114 -4.30 1.87 -5.94
C VAL A 114 -4.85 3.28 -6.02
N ASP A 115 -5.95 3.57 -5.33
CA ASP A 115 -6.57 4.90 -5.28
C ASP A 115 -5.57 5.95 -4.74
N GLN A 116 -4.80 5.63 -3.70
CA GLN A 116 -3.75 6.53 -3.20
C GLN A 116 -2.64 6.78 -4.22
N MET A 117 -2.22 5.76 -4.98
CA MET A 117 -1.19 5.90 -6.00
C MET A 117 -1.67 6.72 -7.20
N LEU A 118 -2.92 6.49 -7.63
CA LEU A 118 -3.55 7.27 -8.71
C LEU A 118 -3.77 8.72 -8.28
N GLY A 119 -4.31 8.95 -7.08
CA GLY A 119 -4.49 10.28 -6.51
C GLY A 119 -3.17 11.05 -6.35
N LEU A 120 -2.07 10.38 -6.02
CA LEU A 120 -0.73 10.98 -6.05
C LEU A 120 -0.30 11.40 -7.46
N GLY A 121 -0.57 10.54 -8.46
CA GLY A 121 -0.32 10.87 -9.86
C GLY A 121 -1.09 12.13 -10.30
N GLU A 122 -2.37 12.20 -9.96
CA GLU A 122 -3.24 13.34 -10.25
C GLU A 122 -2.78 14.61 -9.54
N ALA A 123 -2.54 14.56 -8.23
CA ALA A 123 -2.10 15.70 -7.43
C ALA A 123 -0.72 16.23 -7.84
N THR A 124 0.09 15.41 -8.53
CA THR A 124 1.39 15.81 -9.07
C THR A 124 1.36 16.12 -10.56
N GLU A 125 0.16 16.27 -11.16
CA GLU A 125 -0.03 16.56 -12.58
C GLU A 125 0.70 15.55 -13.49
N GLY A 126 0.72 14.28 -13.09
CA GLY A 126 1.38 13.19 -13.81
C GLY A 126 2.90 13.11 -13.66
N ARG A 127 3.54 13.98 -12.87
CA ARG A 127 4.99 13.91 -12.59
C ARG A 127 5.34 12.60 -11.89
N VAL A 128 4.47 12.12 -10.99
CA VAL A 128 4.53 10.76 -10.47
C VAL A 128 3.78 9.84 -11.44
N ASN A 129 4.52 9.29 -12.40
CA ASN A 129 4.00 8.29 -13.32
C ASN A 129 4.00 6.89 -12.69
N ARG A 130 3.40 5.92 -13.40
CA ARG A 130 3.29 4.51 -12.98
C ARG A 130 4.59 3.88 -12.48
N ARG A 131 5.73 4.16 -13.13
CA ARG A 131 7.03 3.63 -12.69
C ARG A 131 7.42 4.16 -11.30
N LEU A 132 7.11 5.42 -11.02
CA LEU A 132 7.35 6.03 -9.72
C LEU A 132 6.33 5.57 -8.67
N MET A 133 5.08 5.31 -9.06
CA MET A 133 4.08 4.67 -8.18
C MET A 133 4.55 3.29 -7.72
N LEU A 134 5.08 2.46 -8.63
CA LEU A 134 5.63 1.14 -8.29
C LEU A 134 6.83 1.25 -7.33
N ARG A 135 7.72 2.23 -7.53
CA ARG A 135 8.81 2.52 -6.57
C ARG A 135 8.28 2.97 -5.21
N CYS A 136 7.20 3.74 -5.19
CA CYS A 136 6.53 4.13 -3.95
C CYS A 136 5.94 2.90 -3.24
N LEU A 137 5.32 1.98 -3.98
CA LEU A 137 4.76 0.73 -3.47
C LEU A 137 5.85 -0.16 -2.86
N GLU A 138 7.01 -0.28 -3.50
CA GLU A 138 8.17 -1.02 -2.95
C GLU A 138 8.65 -0.43 -1.62
N ARG A 139 8.69 0.89 -1.50
CA ARG A 139 9.05 1.57 -0.25
C ARG A 139 7.99 1.38 0.83
N LEU A 140 6.71 1.41 0.45
CA LEU A 140 5.59 1.12 1.34
C LEU A 140 5.69 -0.30 1.91
N GLU A 141 5.93 -1.29 1.06
CA GLU A 141 6.20 -2.67 1.49
C GLU A 141 7.38 -2.75 2.47
N ALA A 142 8.48 -2.06 2.18
CA ALA A 142 9.67 -2.03 3.05
C ALA A 142 9.37 -1.41 4.42
N HIS A 143 8.62 -0.30 4.48
CA HIS A 143 8.20 0.32 5.72
C HIS A 143 7.31 -0.60 6.55
N ARG A 144 6.38 -1.32 5.93
CA ARG A 144 5.50 -2.26 6.65
C ARG A 144 6.28 -3.45 7.22
N ARG A 145 7.22 -4.02 6.46
CA ARG A 145 8.11 -5.10 6.94
C ARG A 145 8.95 -4.69 8.15
N ARG A 146 9.45 -3.45 8.18
CA ARG A 146 10.24 -2.92 9.31
C ARG A 146 9.45 -2.77 10.61
N VAL A 147 8.12 -2.60 10.55
CA VAL A 147 7.27 -2.44 11.72
C VAL A 147 6.95 -3.79 12.39
N ILE A 148 7.05 -4.89 11.63
CA ILE A 148 6.69 -6.25 12.09
C ILE A 148 7.84 -6.91 12.87
N ILE A 149 9.08 -6.49 12.63
CA ILE A 149 10.25 -6.99 13.35
C ILE A 149 10.46 -6.09 14.58
N PRO A 150 10.23 -6.55 15.82
CA PRO A 150 10.69 -5.80 16.99
C PRO A 150 12.23 -5.72 16.94
N PRO A 151 12.84 -4.60 17.38
CA PRO A 151 14.28 -4.57 17.54
C PRO A 151 14.69 -5.69 18.52
N ALA A 152 15.65 -6.51 18.11
CA ALA A 152 16.26 -7.54 18.94
C ALA A 152 17.04 -6.93 20.12
#